data_AF-A0A968ZVN5-F1
#
_entry.id   AF-A0A968ZVN5-F1
#
_cell.length_a   1.000
_cell.length_b   1.000
_cell.length_c   1.000
_cell.angle_alpha   90.00
_cell.angle_beta   90.00
_cell.angle_gamma   90.00
#
_symmetry.space_group_name_H-M   'P 1'
#
loop_
_entity.id
_entity.type
_entity.pdbx_description
1 polymer ?
#
loop_
_entity_poly.entity_id
_entity_poly.type
_entity_poly.pdbx_seq_one_letter_code
_entity_poly.pdbx_strand_id
1 'polypeptide(L)'
;MKTDRAESAPDFSILRAALEGLQDGFIIASQSGEIKKINPPAQRICSLLKANTNTLPTEIWRVCQSTLSNQDVISFEKIGIDAEIILPTLGAVRIRVQNIQISQTPYLLIVLEDR
;
A
#
# COMPACT_ATOMS: atom_id res chain seq x y z
N MET A 1 -2.26 -16.65 36.82
CA MET A 1 -3.06 -16.10 35.70
C MET A 1 -2.31 -14.92 35.10
N LYS A 2 -1.56 -15.16 34.02
CA LYS A 2 -1.02 -14.15 33.11
C LYS A 2 -0.91 -14.84 31.76
N THR A 3 -1.91 -14.66 30.92
CA THR A 3 -1.87 -15.13 29.54
C THR A 3 -1.22 -14.00 28.75
N ASP A 4 0.08 -14.11 28.49
CA ASP A 4 0.72 -13.35 27.43
C ASP A 4 0.08 -13.81 26.12
N ARG A 5 -0.93 -13.05 25.65
CA ARG A 5 -1.35 -13.12 24.26
C ARG A 5 -0.23 -12.46 23.47
N ALA A 6 0.69 -13.28 22.96
CA ALA A 6 1.49 -12.88 21.81
C ALA A 6 0.49 -12.48 20.71
N GLU A 7 0.45 -11.19 20.41
CA GLU A 7 -0.27 -10.64 19.27
C GLU A 7 0.32 -11.31 18.04
N SER A 8 -0.38 -12.31 17.50
CA SER A 8 0.08 -13.04 16.32
C SER A 8 0.11 -12.04 15.17
N ALA A 9 1.31 -11.71 14.67
CA ALA A 9 1.47 -10.88 13.49
C ALA A 9 0.57 -11.42 12.36
N PRO A 10 -0.15 -10.55 11.63
CA PRO A 10 -1.10 -11.01 10.63
C PRO A 10 -0.41 -11.89 9.58
N ASP A 11 -1.01 -13.05 9.31
CA ASP A 11 -0.52 -13.97 8.29
C ASP A 11 -1.01 -13.52 6.91
N PHE A 12 -0.07 -13.09 6.07
CA PHE A 12 -0.30 -12.63 4.71
C PHE A 12 -0.11 -13.73 3.66
N SER A 13 0.07 -14.99 4.06
CA SER A 13 0.42 -16.08 3.15
C SER A 13 -0.64 -16.33 2.08
N ILE A 14 -1.93 -16.21 2.44
CA ILE A 14 -3.06 -16.34 1.51
C ILE A 14 -3.08 -15.21 0.47
N LEU A 15 -2.69 -13.99 0.88
CA LEU A 15 -2.68 -12.82 -0.01
C LEU A 15 -1.58 -12.89 -1.06
N ARG A 16 -0.46 -13.57 -0.75
CA ARG A 16 0.67 -13.65 -1.68
C ARG A 16 0.29 -14.28 -3.03
N ALA A 17 -0.35 -15.44 -3.00
CA ALA A 17 -0.75 -16.14 -4.23
C ALA A 17 -1.79 -15.35 -5.04
N ALA A 18 -2.70 -14.65 -4.34
CA ALA A 18 -3.71 -13.82 -4.99
C ALA A 18 -3.10 -12.59 -5.69
N LEU A 19 -2.07 -11.98 -5.11
CA LEU A 19 -1.45 -10.75 -5.63
C LEU A 19 -0.47 -11.00 -6.80
N GLU A 20 0.17 -12.16 -6.86
CA GLU A 20 1.18 -12.48 -7.89
C GLU A 20 0.59 -12.62 -9.31
N GLY A 21 -0.70 -12.96 -9.43
CA GLY A 21 -1.38 -13.11 -10.73
C GLY A 21 -2.06 -11.85 -11.28
N LEU A 22 -2.02 -10.74 -10.54
CA LEU A 22 -2.71 -9.50 -10.93
C LEU A 22 -1.84 -8.66 -11.88
N GLN A 23 -2.47 -8.05 -12.88
CA GLN A 23 -1.81 -7.18 -13.86
C GLN A 23 -1.35 -5.86 -13.23
N ASP A 24 -2.17 -5.28 -12.35
CA ASP A 24 -1.83 -4.05 -11.64
C ASP A 24 -0.81 -4.30 -10.53
N GLY A 25 -0.11 -3.25 -10.14
CA GLY A 25 0.78 -3.25 -8.98
C GLY A 25 0.01 -3.18 -7.67
N PHE A 26 0.36 -4.01 -6.71
CA PHE A 26 -0.21 -4.02 -5.37
C PHE A 26 0.88 -3.94 -4.30
N ILE A 27 0.66 -3.06 -3.32
CA ILE A 27 1.49 -2.93 -2.13
C ILE A 27 0.57 -2.95 -0.91
N ILE A 28 0.95 -3.73 0.10
CA ILE A 28 0.43 -3.61 1.46
C ILE A 28 1.54 -2.99 2.31
N ALA A 29 1.28 -1.81 2.86
CA ALA A 29 2.22 -1.10 3.72
C ALA A 29 1.62 -0.83 5.11
N SER A 30 2.46 -0.73 6.13
CA SER A 30 2.03 -0.22 7.43
C SER A 30 1.63 1.26 7.33
N GLN A 31 0.96 1.79 8.35
CA GLN A 31 0.67 3.22 8.47
C GLN A 31 1.93 4.09 8.60
N SER A 32 3.13 3.50 8.78
CA SER A 32 4.42 4.19 8.77
C SER A 32 5.15 4.14 7.41
N GLY A 33 4.55 3.50 6.40
CA GLY A 33 5.11 3.39 5.05
C GLY A 33 6.09 2.22 4.84
N GLU A 34 6.17 1.31 5.81
CA GLU A 34 6.96 0.08 5.69
C GLU A 34 6.21 -0.95 4.82
N ILE A 35 6.86 -1.49 3.80
CA ILE A 35 6.26 -2.46 2.88
C ILE A 35 6.17 -3.83 3.58
N LYS A 36 4.95 -4.36 3.74
CA LYS A 36 4.69 -5.70 4.28
C LYS A 36 4.51 -6.74 3.18
N LYS A 37 3.88 -6.37 2.08
CA LYS A 37 3.77 -7.18 0.86
C LYS A 37 3.82 -6.29 -0.38
N ILE A 38 4.36 -6.85 -1.45
CA ILE A 38 4.44 -6.20 -2.75
C ILE A 38 4.44 -7.27 -3.84
N ASN A 39 3.70 -7.04 -4.92
CA ASN A 39 3.67 -7.95 -6.07
C ASN A 39 4.68 -7.52 -7.16
N PRO A 40 4.98 -8.38 -8.16
CA PRO A 40 6.01 -8.08 -9.15
C PRO A 40 5.79 -6.79 -9.98
N PRO A 41 4.57 -6.48 -10.47
CA PRO A 41 4.32 -5.20 -11.15
C PRO A 41 4.62 -3.98 -10.25
N ALA A 42 4.20 -3.98 -8.98
CA ALA A 42 4.53 -2.89 -8.06
C ALA A 42 6.03 -2.81 -7.76
N GLN A 43 6.74 -3.94 -7.63
CA GLN A 43 8.20 -3.95 -7.46
C GLN A 43 8.90 -3.26 -8.62
N ARG A 44 8.45 -3.49 -9.86
CA ARG A 44 8.99 -2.83 -11.05
C ARG A 44 8.82 -1.31 -10.97
N ILE A 45 7.62 -0.83 -10.63
CA ILE A 45 7.34 0.62 -10.52
C ILE A 45 8.18 1.25 -9.39
N CYS A 46 8.25 0.63 -8.22
CA CYS A 46 9.09 1.10 -7.11
C CYS A 46 10.58 1.15 -7.47
N SER A 47 11.06 0.22 -8.30
CA SER A 47 12.45 0.21 -8.78
C SER A 47 12.76 1.39 -9.69
N LEU A 48 11.81 1.81 -10.53
CA LEU A 48 11.96 3.01 -11.38
C LEU A 48 12.03 4.30 -10.54
N LEU A 49 11.37 4.29 -9.39
CA LEU A 49 11.40 5.36 -8.40
C LEU A 49 12.65 5.31 -7.49
N LYS A 50 13.60 4.39 -7.75
CA LYS A 50 14.84 4.22 -6.96
C LYS A 50 14.57 4.04 -5.46
N ALA A 51 13.48 3.38 -5.10
CA ALA A 51 13.13 3.19 -3.69
C ALA A 51 14.04 2.19 -2.99
N ASN A 52 14.24 2.41 -1.69
CA ASN A 52 14.85 1.44 -0.80
C ASN A 52 13.94 0.21 -0.68
N THR A 53 14.51 -0.98 -0.54
CA THR A 53 13.81 -2.27 -0.72
C THR A 53 12.62 -2.52 0.23
N ASN A 54 12.52 -1.81 1.35
CA ASN A 54 11.52 -2.09 2.39
C ASN A 54 10.56 -0.93 2.71
N THR A 55 10.68 0.21 2.02
CA THR A 55 9.86 1.40 2.30
C THR A 55 9.27 1.96 1.01
N LEU A 56 8.08 2.54 1.11
CA LEU A 56 7.45 3.19 -0.04
C LEU A 56 8.36 4.30 -0.62
N PRO A 57 8.44 4.42 -1.96
CA PRO A 57 9.07 5.57 -2.59
C PRO A 57 8.42 6.87 -2.11
N THR A 58 9.19 7.95 -2.09
CA THR A 58 8.74 9.25 -1.54
C THR A 58 7.47 9.76 -2.25
N GLU A 59 7.39 9.56 -3.56
CA GLU A 59 6.26 9.97 -4.40
C GLU A 59 4.98 9.23 -4.00
N ILE A 60 5.05 7.90 -3.84
CA ILE A 60 3.92 7.08 -3.41
C ILE A 60 3.55 7.40 -1.95
N TRP A 61 4.56 7.62 -1.11
CA TRP A 61 4.35 7.94 0.30
C TRP A 61 3.60 9.26 0.51
N ARG A 62 3.90 10.30 -0.27
CA ARG A 62 3.17 11.59 -0.20
C ARG A 62 1.68 11.42 -0.49
N VAL A 63 1.32 10.57 -1.46
CA VAL A 63 -0.08 10.24 -1.74
C VAL A 63 -0.71 9.54 -0.53
N CYS A 64 0.01 8.57 0.05
CA CYS A 64 -0.46 7.84 1.23
C CYS A 64 -0.69 8.73 2.46
N GLN A 65 0.19 9.70 2.72
CA GLN A 65 0.07 10.63 3.84
C GLN A 65 -1.21 11.47 3.77
N SER A 66 -1.69 11.76 2.56
CA SER A 66 -2.95 12.47 2.37
C SER A 66 -4.15 11.62 2.81
N THR A 67 -4.06 10.28 2.71
CA THR A 67 -5.09 9.34 3.19
C THR A 67 -5.07 9.26 4.71
N LEU A 68 -3.88 9.33 5.31
CA LEU A 68 -3.70 9.30 6.77
C LEU A 68 -4.19 10.59 7.44
N SER A 69 -3.93 11.74 6.84
CA SER A 69 -4.24 13.06 7.42
C SER A 69 -5.73 13.42 7.37
N ASN A 70 -6.52 12.75 6.51
CA ASN A 70 -7.95 13.02 6.33
C ASN A 70 -8.87 12.13 7.21
N GLN A 71 -8.33 11.41 8.19
CA GLN A 71 -9.11 10.49 9.03
C GLN A 71 -10.12 11.18 9.96
N ASP A 72 -9.97 12.48 10.23
CA ASP A 72 -10.83 13.21 11.18
C ASP A 72 -12.14 13.77 10.60
N VAL A 73 -12.31 13.80 9.27
CA VAL A 73 -13.31 14.72 8.67
C VAL A 73 -14.50 14.04 7.99
N ILE A 74 -14.47 12.76 7.59
CA ILE A 74 -15.55 12.23 6.75
C ILE A 74 -15.94 10.80 7.12
N SER A 75 -17.10 10.68 7.77
CA SER A 75 -17.87 9.45 7.89
C SER A 75 -18.73 9.24 6.63
N PHE A 76 -18.84 7.96 6.26
CA PHE A 76 -19.59 7.35 5.15
C PHE A 76 -18.89 7.25 3.78
N GLU A 77 -18.52 6.00 3.49
CA GLU A 77 -18.31 5.37 2.16
C GLU A 77 -17.00 5.66 1.39
N LYS A 78 -16.13 4.65 1.36
CA LYS A 78 -15.06 4.42 0.35
C LYS A 78 -14.03 5.55 0.16
N ILE A 79 -13.35 5.98 1.23
CA ILE A 79 -12.25 6.96 1.12
C ILE A 79 -10.97 6.25 0.69
N GLY A 80 -10.85 6.04 -0.62
CA GLY A 80 -9.56 5.81 -1.26
C GLY A 80 -9.06 7.11 -1.87
N ILE A 81 -7.77 7.43 -1.73
CA ILE A 81 -7.17 8.50 -2.55
C ILE A 81 -6.89 7.94 -3.92
N ASP A 82 -7.19 8.75 -4.93
CA ASP A 82 -6.88 8.47 -6.33
C ASP A 82 -6.05 9.63 -6.86
N ALA A 83 -4.80 9.33 -7.22
CA ALA A 83 -3.83 10.31 -7.67
C ALA A 83 -3.09 9.79 -8.90
N GLU A 84 -2.51 10.71 -9.66
CA GLU A 84 -1.66 10.38 -10.79
C GLU A 84 -0.26 10.91 -10.52
N ILE A 85 0.76 10.07 -10.71
CA ILE A 85 2.16 10.49 -10.70
C ILE A 85 2.74 10.33 -12.09
N ILE A 86 3.56 11.30 -12.51
CA ILE A 86 4.25 11.24 -13.79
C ILE A 86 5.65 10.70 -13.56
N LEU A 87 5.93 9.51 -14.10
CA LEU A 87 7.24 8.89 -14.09
C LEU A 87 7.97 9.18 -15.40
N PRO A 88 9.24 9.64 -15.37
CA PRO A 88 9.98 9.99 -16.59
C PRO A 88 10.07 8.87 -17.63
N THR A 89 10.05 7.60 -17.20
CA THR A 89 10.23 6.43 -18.06
C THR A 89 8.97 5.61 -18.30
N LEU A 90 7.94 5.80 -17.49
CA LEU A 90 6.70 4.99 -17.53
C LEU A 90 5.47 5.82 -17.93
N GLY A 91 5.57 7.16 -17.91
CA GLY A 91 4.41 8.01 -18.12
C GLY A 91 3.55 8.12 -16.86
N ALA A 92 2.24 8.25 -17.06
CA ALA A 92 1.28 8.43 -15.98
C ALA A 92 0.99 7.11 -15.26
N VAL A 93 1.28 7.06 -13.96
CA VAL A 93 0.88 5.96 -13.09
C VAL A 93 -0.23 6.43 -12.18
N ARG A 94 -1.37 5.75 -12.24
CA ARG A 94 -2.47 6.00 -11.31
C ARG A 94 -2.20 5.24 -10.01
N ILE A 95 -2.34 5.94 -8.90
CA ILE A 95 -2.15 5.44 -7.54
C ILE A 95 -3.48 5.50 -6.82
N ARG A 96 -3.97 4.36 -6.35
CA ARG A 96 -5.10 4.30 -5.43
C ARG A 96 -4.67 3.82 -4.06
N VAL A 97 -5.03 4.56 -3.01
CA VAL A 97 -4.66 4.23 -1.63
C VAL A 97 -5.90 4.07 -0.79
N GLN A 98 -6.08 2.91 -0.17
CA GLN A 98 -7.16 2.64 0.78
C GLN A 98 -6.61 2.26 2.14
N ASN A 99 -7.25 2.75 3.21
CA ASN A 99 -6.98 2.25 4.55
C ASN A 99 -7.78 0.96 4.78
N ILE A 100 -7.09 -0.13 5.10
CA ILE A 100 -7.68 -1.46 5.30
C ILE A 100 -7.32 -2.00 6.68
N GLN A 101 -8.16 -2.89 7.21
CA GLN A 101 -7.92 -3.58 8.48
C GLN A 101 -7.62 -5.05 8.21
N ILE A 102 -6.46 -5.54 8.64
CA ILE A 102 -6.10 -6.96 8.59
C ILE A 102 -5.88 -7.41 10.02
N SER A 103 -6.75 -8.32 10.51
CA SER A 103 -6.73 -8.79 11.90
C SER A 103 -6.69 -7.64 12.92
N GLN A 104 -7.54 -6.62 12.73
CA GLN A 104 -7.64 -5.40 13.57
C GLN A 104 -6.40 -4.48 13.53
N THR A 105 -5.41 -4.77 12.69
CA THR A 105 -4.26 -3.90 12.48
C THR A 105 -4.48 -3.06 11.20
N PRO A 106 -4.30 -1.73 11.27
CA PRO A 106 -4.47 -0.86 10.10
C PRO A 106 -3.29 -0.97 9.13
N TYR A 107 -3.59 -1.06 7.84
CA TYR A 107 -2.64 -1.08 6.74
C TYR A 107 -3.12 -0.18 5.61
N LEU A 108 -2.20 0.17 4.72
CA LEU A 108 -2.47 0.83 3.47
C LEU A 108 -2.45 -0.21 2.35
N LEU A 109 -3.55 -0.32 1.63
CA LEU A 109 -3.61 -1.00 0.34
C LEU A 109 -3.36 0.03 -0.75
N ILE A 110 -2.29 -0.17 -1.51
CA ILE A 110 -1.88 0.72 -2.59
C ILE A 110 -1.96 -0.07 -3.89
N VAL A 111 -2.72 0.47 -4.86
CA VAL A 111 -2.83 -0.06 -6.21
C VAL A 111 -2.12 0.91 -7.16
N LEU A 112 -1.27 0.37 -8.02
CA LEU A 112 -0.50 1.10 -9.04
C LEU A 112 -0.93 0.59 -10.41
N GLU A 113 -1.57 1.45 -11.19
CA GLU A 113 -2.03 1.14 -12.55
C GLU A 113 -1.14 1.90 -13.54
N ASP A 114 -0.44 1.16 -14.40
CA ASP A 114 0.33 1.69 -15.53
C ASP A 114 -0.65 1.86 -16.72
N ARG A 115 -0.86 3.11 -17.18
CA ARG A 115 -1.91 3.46 -18.14
C ARG A 115 -1.39 3.72 -19.54
#